data_AF-A0A314Z1S0-F1
#
_entry.id   AF-A0A314Z1S0-F1
#
_cell.length_a   1.000
_cell.length_b   1.000
_cell.length_c   1.000
_cell.angle_alpha   90.00
_cell.angle_beta   90.00
_cell.angle_gamma   90.00
#
_symmetry.space_group_name_H-M   'P 1'
#
loop_
_entity.id
_entity.type
_entity.pdbx_description
1 polymer ?
#
loop_
_entity_poly.entity_id
_entity_poly.type
_entity_poly.pdbx_seq_one_letter_code
_entity_poly.pdbx_strand_id
1 'polypeptide(L)'
;MFVVNIDEPSFEPFPWDTDADADSLAVNIKDVFKGEGIANGYGFRYPGSKPGSLFVFQDGQLAFIWKESRAVLTLQRLNLQELLKKGERVPALPPIANFSYLTKSYSNVFAEFPNTSTSWVSSREEQSDP
;
A
#
# COMPACT_ATOMS: atom_id res chain seq x y z
N MET A 1 5.84 -4.24 2.36
CA MET A 1 7.29 -4.40 2.10
C MET A 1 7.57 -5.88 2.00
N PHE A 2 8.51 -6.29 1.15
CA PHE A 2 8.97 -7.66 1.03
C PHE A 2 10.47 -7.68 0.77
N VAL A 3 11.10 -8.84 0.98
CA VAL A 3 12.51 -9.10 0.69
C VAL A 3 12.58 -10.40 -0.13
N VAL A 4 13.44 -10.41 -1.15
CA VAL A 4 13.70 -11.57 -2.00
C VAL A 4 15.21 -11.73 -2.16
N ASN A 5 15.67 -12.97 -2.30
CA ASN A 5 17.04 -13.26 -2.71
C ASN A 5 17.07 -13.45 -4.23
N ILE A 6 17.75 -12.55 -4.95
CA ILE A 6 17.86 -12.60 -6.41
C ILE A 6 18.96 -13.55 -6.91
N ASP A 7 19.84 -13.99 -6.01
CA ASP A 7 20.90 -14.94 -6.34
C ASP A 7 20.38 -16.40 -6.31
N GLU A 8 19.14 -16.59 -5.85
CA GLU A 8 18.47 -17.90 -5.74
C GLU A 8 17.18 -17.93 -6.57
N PRO A 9 17.27 -18.22 -7.88
CA PRO A 9 16.12 -18.38 -8.73
C PRO A 9 15.18 -19.49 -8.25
N SER A 10 13.90 -19.33 -8.56
CA SER A 10 12.85 -20.28 -8.24
C SER A 10 12.16 -20.80 -9.50
N PHE A 11 11.50 -21.96 -9.36
CA PHE A 11 10.68 -22.59 -10.39
C PHE A 11 9.20 -22.61 -10.00
N GLU A 12 8.79 -21.74 -9.07
CA GLU A 12 7.38 -21.66 -8.70
C GLU A 12 6.53 -21.17 -9.88
N PRO A 13 5.47 -21.89 -10.24
CA PRO A 13 4.59 -21.49 -11.33
C PRO A 13 3.82 -20.23 -10.94
N PHE A 14 3.47 -19.43 -11.94
CA PHE A 14 2.57 -18.31 -11.71
C PHE A 14 1.18 -18.82 -11.32
N PRO A 15 0.57 -18.24 -10.29
CA PRO A 15 -0.63 -18.79 -9.69
C PRO A 15 -1.91 -18.43 -10.45
N TRP A 16 -2.15 -19.04 -11.62
CA TRP A 16 -3.42 -18.93 -12.35
C TRP A 16 -4.52 -19.74 -11.67
N ASP A 17 -5.76 -19.23 -11.69
CA ASP A 17 -6.92 -19.92 -11.13
C ASP A 17 -7.74 -20.71 -12.18
N THR A 18 -7.32 -20.77 -13.46
CA THR A 18 -8.11 -21.39 -14.54
C THR A 18 -7.39 -22.49 -15.32
N ASP A 19 -8.04 -23.64 -15.38
CA ASP A 19 -7.60 -24.93 -15.95
C ASP A 19 -7.85 -25.07 -17.48
N ALA A 20 -8.28 -24.01 -18.17
CA ALA A 20 -8.81 -24.12 -19.54
C ALA A 20 -8.07 -23.29 -20.61
N ASP A 21 -7.22 -22.33 -20.23
CA ASP A 21 -6.60 -21.38 -21.17
C ASP A 21 -5.13 -21.07 -20.83
N ALA A 22 -4.46 -21.96 -20.10
CA ALA A 22 -3.06 -21.79 -19.68
C ALA A 22 -2.07 -21.62 -20.85
N ASP A 23 -2.43 -22.12 -22.03
CA ASP A 23 -1.61 -22.03 -23.24
C ASP A 23 -1.82 -20.74 -24.04
N SER A 24 -2.91 -19.99 -23.81
CA SER A 24 -3.23 -18.76 -24.57
C SER A 24 -2.80 -17.47 -23.85
N LEU A 25 -2.57 -17.55 -22.54
CA LEU A 25 -2.06 -16.47 -21.69
C LEU A 25 -0.72 -16.89 -21.09
N ALA A 26 0.21 -17.33 -21.94
CA ALA A 26 1.60 -17.58 -21.58
C ALA A 26 2.20 -16.28 -21.05
N VAL A 27 2.08 -16.05 -19.75
CA VAL A 27 2.68 -14.89 -19.12
C VAL A 27 4.17 -15.07 -19.21
N ASN A 28 4.78 -14.11 -19.90
CA ASN A 28 6.19 -14.06 -20.22
C ASN A 28 6.99 -13.76 -18.95
N ILE A 29 7.10 -14.76 -18.08
CA ILE A 29 7.92 -14.71 -16.87
C ILE A 29 9.36 -14.93 -17.31
N LYS A 30 10.20 -13.98 -16.94
CA LYS A 30 11.64 -14.04 -17.14
C LYS A 30 12.31 -14.76 -15.97
N ASP A 31 12.02 -14.32 -14.74
CA ASP A 31 12.67 -14.82 -13.53
C ASP A 31 11.65 -14.92 -12.38
N VAL A 32 11.87 -15.86 -11.46
CA VAL A 32 11.06 -16.02 -10.24
C VAL A 32 11.98 -16.12 -9.04
N PHE A 33 11.62 -15.46 -7.93
CA PHE A 33 12.41 -15.47 -6.71
C PHE A 33 11.52 -15.71 -5.50
N LYS A 34 11.99 -16.54 -4.56
CA LYS A 34 11.32 -16.70 -3.27
C LYS A 34 11.62 -15.52 -2.38
N GLY A 35 10.65 -15.16 -1.55
CA GLY A 35 10.82 -14.10 -0.58
C GLY A 35 9.82 -14.16 0.55
N GLU A 36 9.86 -13.11 1.36
CA GLU A 36 8.90 -12.94 2.43
C GLU A 36 8.38 -11.51 2.44
N GLY A 37 7.07 -11.37 2.62
CA GLY A 37 6.38 -10.09 2.70
C GLY A 37 5.78 -9.87 4.08
N ILE A 38 5.77 -8.62 4.53
CA ILE A 38 5.10 -8.24 5.78
C ILE A 38 3.61 -8.57 5.67
N ALA A 39 3.05 -9.25 6.67
CA ALA A 39 1.65 -9.69 6.66
C ALA A 39 0.83 -9.21 7.86
N ASN A 40 1.47 -8.73 8.94
CA ASN A 40 0.80 -8.27 10.16
C ASN A 40 1.63 -7.17 10.82
N GLY A 41 0.98 -6.30 11.61
CA GLY A 41 1.67 -5.33 12.47
C GLY A 41 0.97 -3.97 12.51
N TYR A 42 0.25 -3.67 13.59
CA TYR A 42 -0.37 -2.36 13.79
C TYR A 42 0.73 -1.29 13.93
N GLY A 43 0.79 -0.33 13.00
CA GLY A 43 1.79 0.74 13.02
C GLY A 43 3.23 0.23 12.93
N PHE A 44 3.47 -0.87 12.19
CA PHE A 44 4.78 -1.55 12.09
C PHE A 44 5.32 -2.11 13.41
N ARG A 45 4.49 -2.27 14.44
CA ARG A 45 4.89 -2.96 15.66
C ARG A 45 4.81 -4.46 15.44
N TYR A 46 5.90 -5.15 15.77
CA TYR A 46 6.06 -6.61 15.64
C TYR A 46 5.61 -7.14 14.28
N PRO A 47 6.21 -6.65 13.17
CA PRO A 47 5.77 -7.03 11.86
C PRO A 47 6.01 -8.53 11.63
N GLY A 48 4.94 -9.27 11.39
CA GLY A 48 5.03 -10.67 10.99
C GLY A 48 5.45 -10.76 9.52
N SER A 49 6.26 -11.76 9.20
CA SER A 49 6.66 -12.09 7.84
C SER A 49 5.87 -13.31 7.34
N LYS A 50 5.44 -13.29 6.08
CA LYS A 50 4.79 -14.43 5.43
C LYS A 50 5.47 -14.74 4.10
N PRO A 51 5.57 -16.02 3.72
CA PRO A 51 6.14 -16.41 2.45
C PRO A 51 5.41 -15.77 1.25
N GLY A 52 6.18 -15.39 0.25
CA GLY A 52 5.70 -14.93 -1.04
C GLY A 52 6.72 -15.19 -2.14
N SER A 53 6.35 -14.83 -3.35
CA SER A 53 7.18 -15.05 -4.53
C SER A 53 7.12 -13.83 -5.44
N LEU A 54 8.28 -13.38 -5.92
CA LEU A 54 8.42 -12.32 -6.89
C LEU A 54 8.54 -12.91 -8.29
N PHE A 55 7.69 -12.44 -9.19
CA PHE A 55 7.71 -12.75 -10.60
C PHE A 55 8.22 -11.54 -11.37
N VAL A 56 9.21 -11.74 -12.22
CA VAL A 56 9.76 -10.74 -13.14
C VAL A 56 9.25 -11.06 -14.53
N PHE A 57 8.59 -10.10 -15.15
CA PHE A 57 8.03 -10.24 -16.49
C PHE A 57 9.06 -9.76 -17.52
N GLN A 58 8.98 -10.25 -18.77
CA GLN A 58 9.91 -9.88 -19.83
C GLN A 58 9.89 -8.37 -20.18
N ASP A 59 8.76 -7.70 -19.95
CA ASP A 59 8.60 -6.25 -20.14
C ASP A 59 9.17 -5.42 -18.97
N GLY A 60 9.73 -6.07 -17.94
CA GLY A 60 10.30 -5.44 -16.76
C GLY A 60 9.28 -5.11 -15.67
N GLN A 61 8.01 -5.49 -15.83
CA GLN A 61 7.04 -5.46 -14.74
C GLN A 61 7.41 -6.52 -13.69
N LEU A 62 7.02 -6.25 -12.44
CA LEU A 62 7.27 -7.12 -11.30
C LEU A 62 5.95 -7.38 -10.57
N ALA A 63 5.73 -8.59 -10.07
CA ALA A 63 4.62 -8.90 -9.18
C ALA A 63 5.10 -9.74 -7.99
N PHE A 64 4.87 -9.24 -6.77
CA PHE A 64 5.07 -10.03 -5.56
C PHE A 64 3.72 -10.58 -5.08
N ILE A 65 3.65 -11.88 -4.86
CA ILE A 65 2.42 -12.57 -4.47
C ILE A 65 2.63 -13.25 -3.12
N TRP A 66 1.80 -12.92 -2.14
CA TRP A 66 1.78 -13.62 -0.85
C TRP A 66 1.13 -14.99 -1.01
N LYS A 67 1.79 -16.06 -0.55
CA LYS A 67 1.33 -17.43 -0.80
C LYS A 67 0.00 -17.73 -0.14
N GLU A 68 -0.17 -17.32 1.13
CA GLU A 68 -1.36 -17.62 1.91
C GLU A 68 -2.55 -16.72 1.53
N SER A 69 -2.35 -15.41 1.50
CA SER A 69 -3.45 -14.45 1.28
C SER A 69 -3.78 -14.23 -0.20
N ARG A 70 -2.91 -14.68 -1.11
CA ARG A 70 -3.00 -14.43 -2.56
C ARG A 70 -3.02 -12.94 -2.94
N ALA A 71 -2.67 -12.06 -2.00
CA ALA A 71 -2.53 -10.64 -2.27
C ALA A 71 -1.41 -10.41 -3.30
N VAL A 72 -1.64 -9.50 -4.24
CA VAL A 72 -0.71 -9.18 -5.32
C VAL A 72 -0.25 -7.74 -5.18
N LEU A 73 1.06 -7.54 -5.17
CA LEU A 73 1.69 -6.23 -5.29
C LEU A 73 2.42 -6.15 -6.63
N THR A 74 1.90 -5.32 -7.54
CA THR A 74 2.54 -5.03 -8.83
C THR A 74 3.47 -3.82 -8.72
N LEU A 75 4.63 -3.90 -9.36
CA LEU A 75 5.62 -2.81 -9.40
C LEU A 75 6.13 -2.64 -10.82
N GLN A 76 6.49 -1.41 -11.16
CA GLN A 76 7.16 -1.07 -12.41
C GLN A 76 8.48 -0.39 -12.08
N ARG A 77 9.58 -0.92 -12.60
CA ARG A 77 10.90 -0.29 -12.44
C ARG A 77 10.96 0.97 -13.29
N LEU A 78 11.24 2.10 -12.65
CA LEU A 78 11.46 3.37 -13.33
C LEU A 78 12.95 3.59 -13.55
N ASN A 79 13.36 3.87 -14.80
CA ASN A 79 14.70 4.35 -15.09
C ASN A 79 14.75 5.86 -14.90
N LEU A 80 15.14 6.28 -13.69
CA LEU A 80 15.20 7.70 -13.35
C LEU A 80 16.11 8.49 -14.29
N GLN A 81 17.23 7.91 -14.74
CA GLN A 81 18.14 8.59 -15.64
C GLN A 81 17.50 8.87 -17.00
N GLU A 82 16.76 7.91 -17.56
CA GLU A 82 16.03 8.12 -18.81
C GLU A 82 14.89 9.13 -18.67
N LEU A 83 14.12 9.03 -17.58
CA LEU A 83 13.03 9.98 -17.29
C LEU A 83 13.57 11.42 -17.22
N LEU A 84 14.66 11.62 -16.50
CA LEU A 84 15.29 12.94 -16.37
C LEU A 84 15.86 13.45 -17.70
N LYS A 85 16.47 12.59 -18.51
CA LYS A 85 16.97 12.97 -19.85
C LYS A 85 15.84 13.43 -20.79
N LYS A 86 14.67 12.80 -20.70
CA LYS A 86 13.51 13.13 -21.55
C LYS A 86 12.63 14.24 -20.97
N GLY A 87 12.90 14.69 -19.74
CA GLY A 87 12.03 15.62 -19.02
C GLY A 87 10.64 15.04 -18.70
N GLU A 88 10.51 13.71 -18.73
CA GLU A 88 9.25 13.00 -18.52
C GLU A 88 8.90 12.99 -17.03
N ARG A 89 7.63 13.26 -16.73
CA ARG A 89 7.07 13.14 -15.39
C ARG A 89 6.26 11.86 -15.31
N VAL A 90 6.44 11.11 -14.23
CA VAL A 90 5.58 9.97 -13.93
C VAL A 90 4.19 10.53 -13.61
N PRO A 91 3.13 10.13 -14.33
CA PRO A 91 1.79 10.57 -14.00
C PRO A 91 1.46 10.13 -12.58
N ALA A 92 0.84 11.02 -11.81
CA ALA A 92 0.35 10.64 -10.48
C ALA A 92 -0.61 9.47 -10.66
N LEU A 93 -0.36 8.36 -9.96
CA LEU A 93 -1.32 7.28 -9.88
C LEU A 93 -2.62 7.85 -9.30
N PRO A 94 -3.80 7.38 -9.76
CA PRO A 94 -5.06 7.78 -9.14
C PRO A 94 -4.97 7.54 -7.64
N PRO A 95 -5.63 8.37 -6.80
CA PRO A 95 -5.66 8.14 -5.38
C PRO A 95 -6.19 6.74 -5.10
N ILE A 96 -5.30 5.84 -4.74
CA ILE A 96 -5.68 4.55 -4.19
C ILE A 96 -5.91 4.76 -2.69
N ALA A 97 -6.78 3.95 -2.10
CA ALA A 97 -6.80 3.77 -0.66
C ALA A 97 -5.46 3.16 -0.25
N ASN A 98 -4.44 4.03 -0.13
CA ASN A 98 -3.13 3.65 0.35
C ASN A 98 -3.36 2.97 1.71
N PHE A 99 -2.55 1.96 2.04
CA PHE A 99 -2.36 1.53 3.44
C PHE A 99 -1.71 2.65 4.29
N SER A 100 -1.96 3.92 3.96
CA SER A 100 -1.73 5.06 4.83
C SER A 100 -2.64 4.91 6.02
N TYR A 101 -2.06 4.38 7.10
CA TYR A 101 -2.56 4.51 8.45
C TYR A 101 -3.03 5.94 8.67
N LEU A 102 -4.36 6.15 8.72
CA LEU A 102 -4.96 7.37 9.24
C LEU A 102 -4.74 7.38 10.76
N THR A 103 -3.51 7.60 11.20
CA THR A 103 -3.20 8.07 12.55
C THR A 103 -2.40 9.35 12.43
N LYS A 104 -2.99 10.36 11.78
CA LYS A 104 -2.66 11.74 12.09
C LYS A 104 -3.79 12.35 12.91
N SER A 105 -3.72 12.15 14.22
CA SER A 105 -4.24 13.17 15.13
C SER A 105 -3.29 14.37 15.00
N TYR A 106 -3.73 15.43 14.33
CA TYR A 106 -3.02 16.71 14.37
C TYR A 106 -3.24 17.35 15.74
N SER A 107 -2.67 16.77 16.81
CA SER A 107 -2.56 17.43 18.11
C SER A 107 -1.17 18.04 18.17
N ASN A 108 -1.09 19.35 17.97
CA ASN A 108 0.11 20.10 18.29
C ASN A 108 0.21 20.19 19.83
N VAL A 109 1.32 19.73 20.42
CA VAL A 109 1.57 19.80 21.88
C VAL A 109 1.57 21.26 22.38
N PHE A 110 1.77 22.22 21.48
CA PHE A 110 1.72 23.66 21.76
C PHE A 110 0.37 24.32 21.44
N ALA A 111 -0.60 23.58 20.89
CA ALA A 111 -1.96 24.06 20.72
C ALA A 111 -2.80 23.53 21.89
N GLU A 112 -2.87 24.31 22.96
CA GLU A 112 -3.83 24.12 24.04
C GLU A 112 -5.25 24.07 23.42
N PHE A 113 -6.05 23.07 23.81
CA PHE A 113 -7.45 23.03 23.41
C PHE A 113 -8.13 24.29 23.97
N PRO A 114 -8.87 25.08 23.16
CA PRO A 114 -9.71 26.11 23.75
C PRO A 114 -10.73 25.39 24.62
N ASN A 115 -10.56 25.53 25.94
CA ASN A 115 -11.56 25.14 26.91
C ASN A 115 -12.88 25.71 26.41
N THR A 116 -13.83 24.84 26.11
CA THR A 116 -15.19 25.22 25.80
C THR A 116 -15.70 25.89 27.07
N SER A 117 -15.57 27.22 27.14
CA SER A 117 -16.27 27.99 28.13
C SER A 117 -17.74 27.73 27.84
N THR A 118 -18.38 26.99 28.74
CA THR A 118 -19.83 26.89 28.81
C THR A 118 -20.34 28.33 28.88
N SER A 119 -20.82 28.86 27.75
CA SER A 119 -21.56 30.10 27.71
C SER A 119 -22.88 29.81 28.41
N TRP A 120 -22.97 30.21 29.67
CA TRP A 120 -24.24 30.22 30.39
C TRP A 120 -25.11 31.27 29.70
N VAL A 121 -26.03 30.82 28.85
CA VAL A 121 -27.10 31.66 28.33
C VAL A 121 -28.04 31.95 29.50
N SER A 122 -27.90 33.13 30.09
CA SER A 122 -28.87 33.68 31.03
C SER A 122 -30.17 33.93 30.27
N SER A 123 -31.20 33.13 30.53
CA SER A 123 -32.55 33.39 30.04
C SER A 123 -33.15 34.51 30.87
N ARG A 124 -33.27 35.69 30.28
CA ARG A 124 -33.98 36.82 30.91
C ARG A 124 -35.47 36.59 30.71
N GLU A 125 -36.17 36.14 31.75
CA GLU A 125 -37.63 36.11 31.81
C GLU A 125 -38.15 37.56 31.66
N GLU A 126 -38.91 37.79 30.59
CA GLU A 126 -39.71 38.99 30.43
C GLU A 126 -41.04 38.75 31.14
N GLN A 127 -41.08 39.12 32.41
CA GLN A 127 -42.29 39.06 33.22
C GLN A 127 -43.17 40.27 32.85
N SER A 128 -44.18 40.01 32.02
CA SER A 128 -45.31 40.90 31.80
C SER A 128 -46.37 40.58 32.84
N ASP A 129 -46.82 41.59 33.57
CA ASP A 129 -48.07 41.54 34.33
C ASP A 129 -48.73 42.94 34.29
N PRO A 130 -50.08 43.00 34.43
CA PRO A 130 -50.97 43.98 33.79
C PRO A 130 -50.99 45.40 34.38
#